data_AF-A0A535GKV8-F1
#
_entry.id   AF-A0A535GKV8-F1
#
_cell.length_a   1.000
_cell.length_b   1.000
_cell.length_c   1.000
_cell.angle_alpha   90.00
_cell.angle_beta   90.00
_cell.angle_gamma   90.00
#
_symmetry.space_group_name_H-M   'P 1'
#
loop_
_entity.id
_entity.type
_entity.pdbx_description
1 polymer ?
#
loop_
_entity_poly.entity_id
_entity_poly.type
_entity_poly.pdbx_seq_one_letter_code
_entity_poly.pdbx_strand_id
1 'polypeptide(L)'
;MTDAIVAAVVAGADLVVTTGGTGLGPRDVTPQATSMLIDYEVPGISELMRRSGAASTPMAVLSRGLAGVRGHALILNVPGSMKGATESLEAVLPVLGHAMQVLHGHTRHE
;
A
#
# COMPACT_ATOMS: atom_id res chain seq x y z
N MET A 1 -0.52 10.57 11.11
CA MET A 1 -0.62 9.59 10.02
C MET A 1 -1.68 8.55 10.33
N THR A 2 -1.54 7.78 11.42
CA THR A 2 -2.51 6.77 11.87
C THR A 2 -3.95 7.29 11.88
N ASP A 3 -4.18 8.45 12.50
CA ASP A 3 -5.52 9.07 12.55
C ASP A 3 -6.07 9.42 11.16
N ALA A 4 -5.21 9.81 10.21
CA ALA A 4 -5.64 10.13 8.85
C ALA A 4 -6.03 8.87 8.07
N ILE A 5 -5.30 7.75 8.26
CA ILE A 5 -5.70 6.45 7.71
C ILE A 5 -7.05 6.05 8.28
N VAL A 6 -7.21 6.10 9.60
CA VAL A 6 -8.46 5.71 10.27
C VAL A 6 -9.61 6.60 9.82
N ALA A 7 -9.41 7.91 9.76
CA ALA A 7 -10.43 8.84 9.30
C ALA A 7 -10.85 8.57 7.85
N ALA A 8 -9.90 8.28 6.95
CA ALA A 8 -10.21 7.93 5.56
C ALA A 8 -11.03 6.62 5.46
N VAL A 9 -10.64 5.59 6.22
CA VAL A 9 -11.37 4.32 6.28
C VAL A 9 -12.78 4.52 6.84
N VAL A 10 -12.93 5.28 7.93
CA VAL A 10 -14.24 5.59 8.54
C VAL A 10 -15.12 6.41 7.60
N ALA A 11 -14.52 7.27 6.77
CA ALA A 11 -15.23 8.02 5.74
C ALA A 11 -15.65 7.15 4.52
N GLY A 12 -15.30 5.86 4.51
CA GLY A 12 -15.69 4.92 3.46
C GLY A 12 -14.73 4.88 2.26
N ALA A 13 -13.45 5.21 2.44
CA ALA A 13 -12.46 5.07 1.38
C ALA A 13 -12.14 3.60 1.09
N ASP A 14 -12.26 3.18 -0.18
CA ASP A 14 -11.91 1.82 -0.64
C ASP A 14 -10.39 1.61 -0.77
N LEU A 15 -9.66 2.70 -1.01
CA LEU A 15 -8.22 2.72 -1.18
C LEU A 15 -7.61 3.90 -0.42
N VAL A 16 -6.66 3.60 0.45
CA VAL A 16 -5.84 4.60 1.15
C VAL A 16 -4.39 4.44 0.73
N VAL A 17 -3.80 5.49 0.17
CA VAL A 17 -2.39 5.51 -0.21
C VAL A 17 -1.65 6.48 0.68
N THR A 18 -0.59 6.01 1.33
CA THR A 18 0.33 6.85 2.10
C THR A 18 1.66 6.95 1.40
N THR A 19 2.27 8.13 1.38
CA THR A 19 3.58 8.36 0.76
C THR A 19 4.62 8.75 1.81
N GLY A 20 5.82 8.16 1.69
CA GLY A 20 6.95 8.47 2.56
C GLY A 20 6.99 7.69 3.87
N GLY A 21 8.12 7.79 4.58
CA GLY A 21 8.31 7.11 5.86
C GLY A 21 8.52 5.59 5.76
N THR A 22 8.83 5.06 4.57
CA THR A 22 8.99 3.62 4.30
C THR A 22 10.45 3.14 4.23
N GLY A 23 11.44 4.03 4.32
CA GLY A 23 12.86 3.66 4.23
C GLY A 23 13.42 3.05 5.53
N LEU A 24 14.74 3.08 5.69
CA LEU A 24 15.45 2.60 6.90
C LEU A 24 15.87 3.72 7.86
N GLY A 25 15.43 4.96 7.62
CA GLY A 25 15.74 6.10 8.46
C GLY A 25 15.06 6.01 9.83
N PRO A 26 15.60 6.68 10.86
CA PRO A 26 15.07 6.61 12.23
C PRO A 26 13.65 7.16 12.39
N ARG A 27 13.17 7.95 11.41
CA ARG A 27 11.81 8.50 11.37
C ARG A 27 10.88 7.74 10.42
N ASP A 28 11.40 6.74 9.70
CA ASP A 28 10.60 5.93 8.79
C ASP A 28 9.76 4.94 9.62
N VAL A 29 8.54 5.34 9.96
CA VAL A 29 7.64 4.55 10.83
C VAL A 29 6.31 4.20 10.16
N THR A 30 6.14 4.55 8.89
CA THR A 30 4.90 4.31 8.12
C THR A 30 4.50 2.82 8.13
N PRO A 31 5.41 1.85 7.86
CA PRO A 31 5.06 0.43 7.90
C PRO A 31 4.55 -0.04 9.27
N GLN A 32 5.18 0.41 10.36
CA GLN A 32 4.77 0.07 11.73
C GLN A 32 3.41 0.66 12.06
N ALA A 33 3.17 1.91 11.68
CA ALA A 33 1.86 2.56 11.85
C ALA A 33 0.76 1.82 11.06
N THR A 34 1.04 1.39 9.83
CA THR A 34 0.08 0.62 9.02
C THR A 34 -0.14 -0.79 9.59
N SER A 35 0.91 -1.49 10.02
CA SER A 35 0.80 -2.84 10.61
C SER A 35 -0.11 -2.89 11.83
N MET A 36 -0.13 -1.84 12.66
CA MET A 36 -1.05 -1.75 13.81
C MET A 36 -2.53 -1.53 13.43
N LEU A 37 -2.81 -1.13 12.19
CA LEU A 37 -4.15 -0.76 11.73
C LEU A 37 -4.82 -1.80 10.85
N ILE A 38 -4.05 -2.57 10.10
CA ILE A 38 -4.57 -3.56 9.16
C ILE A 38 -5.05 -4.82 9.90
N ASP A 39 -6.09 -5.45 9.36
CA ASP A 39 -6.60 -6.74 9.82
C ASP A 39 -5.71 -7.88 9.31
N TYR A 40 -5.17 -7.75 8.09
CA TYR A 40 -4.20 -8.66 7.50
C TYR A 40 -3.34 -7.99 6.44
N GLU A 41 -2.14 -8.53 6.21
CA GLU A 41 -1.22 -8.08 5.16
C GLU A 41 -1.54 -8.72 3.81
N VAL A 42 -1.19 -8.00 2.74
CA VAL A 42 -1.21 -8.49 1.35
C VAL A 42 0.21 -8.40 0.79
N PRO A 43 1.12 -9.31 1.19
CA PRO A 43 2.55 -9.19 0.92
C PRO A 43 2.87 -9.11 -0.57
N GLY A 44 2.15 -9.86 -1.42
CA GLY A 44 2.36 -9.89 -2.87
C GLY A 44 2.23 -8.52 -3.55
N ILE A 45 1.37 -7.61 -3.05
CA ILE A 45 1.27 -6.25 -3.56
C ILE A 45 2.55 -5.46 -3.23
N SER A 46 3.01 -5.54 -1.97
CA SER A 46 4.22 -4.85 -1.54
C SER A 46 5.48 -5.36 -2.26
N GLU A 47 5.54 -6.66 -2.54
CA GLU A 47 6.61 -7.31 -3.30
C GLU A 47 6.61 -6.85 -4.76
N LEU A 48 5.43 -6.77 -5.39
CA LEU A 48 5.29 -6.28 -6.76
C LEU A 48 5.76 -4.83 -6.89
N MET A 49 5.35 -3.95 -5.98
CA MET A 49 5.82 -2.55 -5.97
C MET A 49 7.35 -2.46 -5.88
N ARG A 50 7.97 -3.21 -4.96
CA ARG A 50 9.44 -3.24 -4.82
C ARG A 50 10.12 -3.80 -6.06
N ARG A 51 9.60 -4.89 -6.61
CA ARG A 51 10.18 -5.56 -7.80
C ARG A 51 10.13 -4.64 -9.02
N SER A 52 9.02 -3.95 -9.24
CA SER A 52 8.88 -2.98 -10.33
C SER A 52 9.82 -1.79 -10.13
N GLY A 53 9.89 -1.22 -8.93
CA GLY A 53 10.85 -0.16 -8.61
C GLY A 53 12.31 -0.60 -8.75
N ALA A 54 12.62 -1.87 -8.47
CA ALA A 54 13.97 -2.43 -8.60
C ALA A 54 14.48 -2.45 -10.04
N ALA A 55 13.58 -2.49 -11.03
CA ALA A 55 13.94 -2.34 -12.43
C ALA A 55 14.44 -0.92 -12.76
N SER A 56 14.01 0.09 -12.00
CA SER A 56 14.43 1.49 -12.13
C SER A 56 15.60 1.86 -11.22
N THR A 57 15.68 1.29 -10.03
CA THR A 57 16.78 1.53 -9.08
C THR A 57 16.92 0.37 -8.10
N PRO A 58 18.13 -0.16 -7.86
CA PRO A 58 18.33 -1.23 -6.88
C PRO A 58 17.94 -0.81 -5.46
N MET A 59 17.86 0.49 -5.16
CA MET A 59 17.48 1.00 -3.83
C MET A 59 16.01 0.72 -3.49
N ALA A 60 15.15 0.45 -4.47
CA ALA A 60 13.72 0.19 -4.24
C ALA A 60 13.47 -0.98 -3.28
N VAL A 61 14.39 -1.96 -3.24
CA VAL A 61 14.29 -3.13 -2.36
C VAL A 61 14.39 -2.77 -0.87
N LEU A 62 14.92 -1.60 -0.53
CA LEU A 62 15.05 -1.13 0.86
C LEU A 62 13.74 -0.55 1.42
N SER A 63 12.73 -0.33 0.58
CA SER A 63 11.41 0.10 1.03
C SER A 63 10.78 -0.98 1.91
N ARG A 64 10.36 -0.61 3.11
CA ARG A 64 9.61 -1.47 4.03
C ARG A 64 8.09 -1.26 3.92
N GLY A 65 7.62 -0.52 2.91
CA GLY A 65 6.20 -0.24 2.72
C GLY A 65 5.36 -1.50 2.69
N LEU A 66 4.23 -1.49 3.42
CA LEU A 66 3.27 -2.56 3.47
C LEU A 66 2.10 -2.31 2.51
N ALA A 67 1.43 -3.40 2.16
CA ALA A 67 0.07 -3.38 1.65
C ALA A 67 -0.76 -4.26 2.58
N GLY A 68 -1.95 -3.81 2.96
CA GLY A 68 -2.81 -4.55 3.88
C GLY A 68 -4.24 -4.07 3.83
N VAL A 69 -5.14 -4.85 4.43
CA VAL A 69 -6.58 -4.58 4.41
C VAL A 69 -7.04 -4.15 5.79
N ARG A 70 -7.98 -3.20 5.83
CA ARG A 70 -8.73 -2.82 7.03
C ARG A 70 -10.22 -2.71 6.69
N GLY A 71 -11.02 -3.64 7.17
CA GLY A 71 -12.42 -3.79 6.77
C GLY A 71 -12.52 -4.04 5.26
N HIS A 72 -13.11 -3.09 4.54
CA HIS A 72 -13.24 -3.12 3.08
C HIS A 72 -12.22 -2.25 2.35
N ALA A 73 -11.31 -1.59 3.09
CA ALA A 73 -10.32 -0.68 2.53
C ALA A 73 -8.96 -1.36 2.32
N LEU A 74 -8.38 -1.16 1.14
CA LEU A 74 -6.99 -1.50 0.86
C LEU A 74 -6.08 -0.33 1.23
N ILE A 75 -5.02 -0.59 1.99
CA ILE A 75 -4.04 0.41 2.43
C ILE A 75 -2.70 0.10 1.78
N LEU A 76 -2.10 1.08 1.08
CA LEU A 76 -0.81 0.96 0.41
C LEU A 76 0.19 1.99 0.94
N ASN A 77 1.38 1.55 1.33
CA ASN A 77 2.50 2.44 1.59
C ASN A 77 3.40 2.53 0.35
N VAL A 78 3.50 3.71 -0.24
CA VAL A 78 4.40 3.98 -1.37
C VAL A 78 5.58 4.85 -0.95
N PRO A 79 6.71 4.82 -1.69
CA PRO A 79 7.87 5.66 -1.40
C PRO A 79 7.52 7.16 -1.33
N GLY A 80 8.37 7.93 -0.65
CA GLY A 80 8.23 9.40 -0.55
C GLY A 80 8.69 10.17 -1.78
N SER A 81 9.47 9.54 -2.66
CA SER A 81 9.88 10.16 -3.92
C SER A 81 8.75 10.08 -4.93
N MET A 82 8.53 11.16 -5.69
CA MET A 82 7.50 11.21 -6.72
C MET A 82 7.62 10.05 -7.71
N LYS A 83 8.83 9.80 -8.21
CA LYS A 83 9.11 8.67 -9.11
C LYS A 83 8.75 7.31 -8.48
N GLY A 84 9.21 7.05 -7.26
CA GLY A 84 8.97 5.77 -6.60
C GLY A 84 7.50 5.55 -6.24
N ALA A 85 6.78 6.62 -5.88
CA ALA A 85 5.34 6.57 -5.64
C ALA A 85 4.57 6.22 -6.92
N THR A 86 4.87 6.91 -8.03
CA THR A 86 4.24 6.65 -9.33
C THR A 86 4.50 5.23 -9.81
N GLU A 87 5.75 4.77 -9.84
CA GLU A 87 6.11 3.42 -10.28
C GLU A 87 5.44 2.33 -9.42
N SER A 88 5.34 2.56 -8.11
CA SER A 88 4.67 1.64 -7.19
C SER A 88 3.17 1.54 -7.49
N LEU A 89 2.50 2.67 -7.71
CA LEU A 89 1.07 2.69 -8.04
C LEU A 89 0.79 2.09 -9.42
N GLU A 90 1.57 2.44 -10.43
CA GLU A 90 1.46 1.87 -11.78
C GLU A 90 1.60 0.34 -11.77
N ALA A 91 2.52 -0.19 -10.95
CA ALA A 91 2.74 -1.62 -10.84
C ALA A 91 1.51 -2.39 -10.34
N VAL A 92 0.72 -1.79 -9.45
CA VAL A 92 -0.42 -2.45 -8.79
C VAL A 92 -1.76 -2.03 -9.37
N LEU A 93 -1.82 -0.95 -10.16
CA LEU A 93 -3.03 -0.43 -10.79
C LEU A 93 -3.88 -1.51 -11.48
N PRO A 94 -3.32 -2.49 -12.22
CA PRO A 94 -4.10 -3.53 -12.88
C PRO A 94 -4.94 -4.42 -11.93
N VAL A 95 -4.54 -4.54 -10.66
CA VAL A 95 -5.22 -5.42 -9.69
C VAL A 95 -6.16 -4.69 -8.75
N LEU A 96 -6.07 -3.35 -8.65
CA LEU A 96 -6.83 -2.58 -7.64
C LEU A 96 -8.34 -2.70 -7.83
N GLY A 97 -8.83 -2.63 -9.07
CA GLY A 97 -10.27 -2.72 -9.36
C GLY A 97 -10.88 -4.04 -8.88
N HIS A 98 -10.24 -5.16 -9.21
CA HIS A 98 -10.69 -6.48 -8.76
C HIS A 98 -10.55 -6.64 -7.24
N ALA A 99 -9.43 -6.19 -6.64
CA ALA A 99 -9.23 -6.26 -5.20
C ALA A 99 -10.35 -5.54 -4.43
N MET A 100 -10.72 -4.32 -4.83
CA MET A 100 -11.80 -3.55 -4.20
C MET A 100 -13.17 -4.25 -4.34
N GLN A 101 -13.46 -4.84 -5.50
CA GLN A 101 -14.69 -5.63 -5.70
C GLN A 101 -14.76 -6.83 -4.76
N VAL A 102 -13.67 -7.59 -4.65
CA VAL A 102 -13.59 -8.76 -3.75
C VAL A 102 -13.75 -8.33 -2.29
N LEU A 103 -13.13 -7.23 -1.89
CA LEU A 103 -13.27 -6.69 -0.53
C LEU A 103 -14.72 -6.32 -0.19
N HIS A 104 -15.52 -5.92 -1.18
CA HIS A 104 -16.95 -5.66 -1.04
C HIS A 104 -17.84 -6.91 -1.15
N GLY A 105 -17.24 -8.11 -1.26
CA GLY A 105 -17.97 -9.37 -1.41
C GLY A 105 -18.48 -9.64 -2.83
N HIS A 106 -18.04 -8.87 -3.83
CA HIS A 106 -18.38 -9.10 -5.23
C HIS A 106 -17.41 -10.11 -5.86
N THR A 107 -17.61 -11.39 -5.60
CA THR A 107 -16.70 -12.49 -5.99
C THR A 107 -17.05 -13.12 -7.34
N ARG A 108 -17.27 -12.32 -8.39
CA ARG A 108 -17.38 -12.89 -9.74
C ARG A 108 -15.97 -13.23 -10.23
N HIS A 109 -15.71 -14.53 -10.35
CA HIS A 109 -14.54 -15.05 -11.05
C HIS A 109 -14.94 -15.19 -12.52
N GLU A 110 -14.54 -14.23 -13.36
CA GLU A 110 -14.51 -14.40 -14.82
C GLU A 110 -13.08 -14.70 -15.26
#